data_AF-A0A076GWR3-F1
#
_entry.id   AF-A0A076GWR3-F1
#
_cell.length_a   1.000
_cell.length_b   1.000
_cell.length_c   1.000
_cell.angle_alpha   90.00
_cell.angle_beta   90.00
_cell.angle_gamma   90.00
#
_symmetry.space_group_name_H-M   'P 1'
#
loop_
_entity.id
_entity.type
_entity.pdbx_description
1 polymer ?
#
loop_
_entity_poly.entity_id
_entity_poly.type
_entity_poly.pdbx_seq_one_letter_code
_entity_poly.pdbx_strand_id
1 'polypeptide(L)'
;MANKIVDSNGDAKISSKVIKAKTHIQPGGAEKISYDPVNKHACLITGEYNEKGGTSYCIDYSKGFNKKPKVIGEVFLKCDATDIAISSQGLAAATVVEPKTAESKVTFFQLVGGKNPVKEVATTKVVGNLADQLVFTPDGNTLIVANEGQPLDFYGIEKKQYGIGTNPKGSIAIIDVDNKNPSKSDVTTLEFKLFNKKLAKAGVRLSGPDKGDYKKFGIVDLEPEYVATSSEKEAIVAL
;
A
#
# COMPACT_ATOMS: atom_id res chain seq x y z
N MET A 1 -15.31 -9.40 24.55
CA MET A 1 -14.86 -10.10 23.33
C MET A 1 -13.42 -10.64 23.43
N ALA A 2 -12.54 -10.03 24.23
CA ALA A 2 -11.15 -10.49 24.43
C ALA A 2 -11.01 -11.98 24.87
N ASN A 3 -11.92 -12.49 25.72
CA ASN A 3 -11.87 -13.90 26.20
C ASN A 3 -12.07 -14.96 25.09
N LYS A 4 -12.34 -14.58 23.83
CA LYS A 4 -12.41 -15.53 22.69
C LYS A 4 -11.10 -15.65 21.91
N ILE A 5 -10.16 -14.71 22.07
CA ILE A 5 -8.90 -14.64 21.33
C ILE A 5 -7.68 -14.98 22.20
N VAL A 6 -7.85 -15.09 23.51
CA VAL A 6 -6.80 -15.59 24.42
C VAL A 6 -7.15 -16.98 24.95
N ASP A 7 -6.14 -17.82 25.16
CA ASP A 7 -6.29 -19.14 25.77
C ASP A 7 -6.33 -19.08 27.31
N SER A 8 -6.33 -20.23 27.97
CA SER A 8 -6.39 -20.30 29.44
C SER A 8 -5.16 -19.73 30.15
N ASN A 9 -4.04 -19.57 29.46
CA ASN A 9 -2.81 -18.99 29.99
C ASN A 9 -2.72 -17.48 29.73
N GLY A 10 -3.68 -16.92 28.98
CA GLY A 10 -3.65 -15.53 28.53
C GLY A 10 -2.87 -15.32 27.23
N ASP A 11 -2.41 -16.40 26.58
CA ASP A 11 -1.70 -16.34 25.30
C ASP A 11 -2.68 -16.22 24.13
N ALA A 12 -2.20 -15.79 22.96
CA ALA A 12 -3.02 -15.76 21.75
C ALA A 12 -3.51 -17.17 21.41
N LYS A 13 -4.83 -17.35 21.32
CA LYS A 13 -5.45 -18.63 21.02
C LYS A 13 -5.24 -18.98 19.55
N ILE A 14 -4.26 -19.83 19.27
CA ILE A 14 -4.05 -20.38 17.93
C ILE A 14 -5.04 -21.52 17.69
N SER A 15 -5.87 -21.38 16.66
CA SER A 15 -6.78 -22.46 16.26
C SER A 15 -5.98 -23.64 15.68
N SER A 16 -6.05 -24.81 16.32
CA SER A 16 -5.51 -26.07 15.76
C SER A 16 -6.33 -26.61 14.58
N LYS A 17 -7.49 -26.00 14.29
CA LYS A 17 -8.30 -26.33 13.11
C LYS A 17 -7.59 -25.86 11.85
N VAL A 18 -7.03 -26.80 11.11
CA VAL A 18 -6.48 -26.54 9.77
C VAL A 18 -7.64 -26.20 8.83
N ILE A 19 -7.66 -24.96 8.34
CA ILE A 19 -8.57 -24.56 7.27
C ILE A 19 -7.97 -25.04 5.96
N LYS A 20 -8.40 -26.22 5.48
CA LYS A 20 -8.03 -26.68 4.14
C LYS A 20 -8.71 -25.81 3.10
N ALA A 21 -7.94 -25.29 2.15
CA ALA A 21 -8.49 -24.58 1.00
C ALA A 21 -9.43 -25.51 0.23
N LYS A 22 -10.69 -25.11 0.06
CA LYS A 22 -11.67 -25.90 -0.71
C LYS A 22 -11.39 -25.86 -2.21
N THR A 23 -10.76 -24.77 -2.66
CA THR A 23 -10.33 -24.51 -4.03
C THR A 23 -9.09 -23.63 -3.99
N HIS A 24 -8.27 -23.67 -5.04
CA HIS A 24 -7.15 -22.75 -5.20
C HIS A 24 -7.09 -22.24 -6.65
N ILE A 25 -6.43 -21.10 -6.82
CA ILE A 25 -5.95 -20.57 -8.09
C ILE A 25 -4.46 -20.25 -7.89
N GLN A 26 -3.67 -20.23 -8.95
CA GLN A 26 -2.23 -19.95 -8.90
C GLN A 26 -1.94 -18.68 -9.71
N PRO A 27 -2.27 -17.48 -9.20
CA PRO A 27 -1.93 -16.22 -9.85
C PRO A 27 -0.45 -15.82 -9.65
N GLY A 28 0.29 -16.53 -8.80
CA GLY A 28 1.62 -16.12 -8.32
C GLY A 28 1.64 -16.04 -6.79
N GLY A 29 2.74 -15.57 -6.23
CA GLY A 29 2.91 -15.28 -4.81
C GLY A 29 2.11 -14.04 -4.42
N ALA A 30 0.81 -14.21 -4.13
CA ALA A 30 -0.06 -13.12 -3.73
C ALA A 30 0.41 -12.49 -2.40
N GLU A 31 0.56 -11.17 -2.37
CA GLU A 31 1.06 -10.43 -1.20
C GLU A 31 -0.02 -9.56 -0.55
N LYS A 32 -0.71 -8.72 -1.35
CA LYS A 32 -1.80 -7.85 -0.90
C LYS A 32 -3.04 -8.05 -1.76
N ILE A 33 -4.20 -7.91 -1.14
CA ILE A 33 -5.49 -8.15 -1.78
C ILE A 33 -6.54 -7.18 -1.25
N SER A 34 -7.37 -6.68 -2.15
CA SER A 34 -8.57 -5.92 -1.83
C SER A 34 -9.78 -6.53 -2.52
N TYR A 35 -10.93 -6.52 -1.82
CA TYR A 35 -12.17 -7.14 -2.27
C TYR A 35 -13.27 -6.09 -2.46
N ASP A 36 -13.89 -6.12 -3.63
CA ASP A 36 -15.11 -5.40 -3.95
C ASP A 36 -16.33 -6.31 -3.68
N PRO A 37 -17.11 -6.05 -2.62
CA PRO A 37 -18.27 -6.87 -2.28
C PRO A 37 -19.47 -6.66 -3.22
N VAL A 38 -19.53 -5.54 -3.96
CA VAL A 38 -20.63 -5.22 -4.88
C VAL A 38 -20.51 -6.09 -6.12
N ASN A 39 -19.34 -6.06 -6.76
CA ASN A 39 -19.09 -6.86 -7.97
C ASN A 39 -18.58 -8.27 -7.67
N LYS A 40 -18.26 -8.55 -6.40
CA LYS A 40 -17.66 -9.81 -5.94
C LYS A 40 -16.35 -10.10 -6.67
N HIS A 41 -15.54 -9.07 -6.85
CA HIS A 41 -14.22 -9.18 -7.46
C HIS A 41 -13.14 -8.90 -6.42
N ALA A 42 -12.00 -9.57 -6.51
CA ALA A 42 -10.82 -9.20 -5.74
C ALA A 42 -9.71 -8.76 -6.68
N CYS A 43 -9.02 -7.68 -6.35
CA CYS A 43 -7.76 -7.32 -6.98
C CYS A 43 -6.63 -7.70 -6.02
N LEU A 44 -5.62 -8.38 -6.51
CA LEU A 44 -4.42 -8.67 -5.74
C LEU A 44 -3.18 -8.23 -6.50
N ILE A 45 -2.11 -7.97 -5.79
CA ILE A 45 -0.76 -7.86 -6.33
C ILE A 45 0.05 -9.08 -5.91
N THR A 46 1.10 -9.35 -6.66
CA THR A 46 2.02 -10.44 -6.36
C THR A 46 3.43 -9.91 -6.15
N GLY A 47 4.26 -10.68 -5.43
CA GLY A 47 5.66 -10.35 -5.18
C GLY A 47 6.59 -10.62 -6.36
N GLU A 48 6.07 -11.11 -7.49
CA GLU A 48 6.87 -11.30 -8.70
C GLU A 48 7.09 -9.97 -9.43
N TYR A 49 8.35 -9.55 -9.50
CA TYR A 49 8.82 -8.48 -10.36
C TYR A 49 9.68 -9.04 -11.50
N ASN A 50 9.24 -8.87 -12.76
CA ASN A 50 9.95 -9.37 -13.94
C ASN A 50 10.17 -8.26 -14.99
N GLU A 51 10.59 -8.60 -16.22
CA GLU A 51 10.84 -7.62 -17.28
C GLU A 51 9.61 -6.77 -17.69
N LYS A 52 8.40 -7.20 -17.33
CA LYS A 52 7.15 -6.45 -17.52
C LYS A 52 6.78 -5.59 -16.30
N GLY A 53 7.52 -5.74 -15.20
CA GLY A 53 7.34 -5.08 -13.91
C GLY A 53 6.56 -5.95 -12.90
N GLY A 54 5.89 -5.31 -11.96
CA GLY A 54 5.01 -5.99 -10.99
C GLY A 54 3.71 -6.45 -11.64
N THR A 55 2.93 -7.30 -10.97
CA THR A 55 1.70 -7.86 -11.55
C THR A 55 0.51 -7.70 -10.61
N SER A 56 -0.65 -7.33 -11.18
CA SER A 56 -1.94 -7.38 -10.49
C SER A 56 -2.92 -8.30 -11.22
N TYR A 57 -3.67 -9.08 -10.45
CA TYR A 57 -4.73 -9.95 -10.95
C TYR A 57 -6.08 -9.52 -10.40
N CYS A 58 -7.12 -9.63 -11.24
CA CYS A 58 -8.50 -9.54 -10.80
C CYS A 58 -9.18 -10.91 -10.86
N ILE A 59 -9.86 -11.25 -9.78
CA ILE A 59 -10.44 -12.57 -9.53
C ILE A 59 -11.94 -12.44 -9.32
N ASP A 60 -12.71 -13.24 -10.07
CA ASP A 60 -14.15 -13.35 -9.96
C ASP A 60 -14.58 -14.34 -8.87
N TYR A 61 -15.30 -13.81 -7.88
CA TYR A 61 -15.97 -14.55 -6.81
C TYR A 61 -17.50 -14.49 -6.90
N SER A 62 -18.09 -14.09 -8.03
CA SER A 62 -19.54 -13.97 -8.25
C SER A 62 -20.31 -15.26 -7.93
N LYS A 63 -19.69 -16.42 -8.18
CA LYS A 63 -20.23 -17.76 -7.85
C LYS A 63 -20.00 -18.18 -6.40
N GLY A 64 -19.25 -17.40 -5.62
CA GLY A 64 -18.91 -17.63 -4.22
C GLY A 64 -17.50 -18.19 -3.99
N PHE A 65 -16.92 -17.90 -2.82
CA PHE A 65 -15.54 -18.27 -2.43
C PHE A 65 -15.22 -19.78 -2.52
N ASN A 66 -16.23 -20.65 -2.43
CA ASN A 66 -16.06 -22.09 -2.46
C ASN A 66 -16.34 -22.71 -3.85
N LYS A 67 -16.58 -21.89 -4.89
CA LYS A 67 -17.05 -22.34 -6.21
C LYS A 67 -16.03 -22.10 -7.32
N LYS A 68 -14.76 -22.40 -7.04
CA LYS A 68 -13.60 -22.29 -7.96
C LYS A 68 -13.56 -20.88 -8.60
N PRO A 69 -13.02 -19.89 -7.88
CA PRO A 69 -12.89 -18.54 -8.42
C PRO A 69 -12.04 -18.54 -9.69
N LYS A 70 -12.18 -17.49 -10.51
CA LYS A 70 -11.49 -17.39 -11.79
C LYS A 70 -10.68 -16.11 -11.86
N VAL A 71 -9.44 -16.21 -12.31
CA VAL A 71 -8.73 -15.02 -12.80
C VAL A 71 -9.47 -14.54 -14.04
N ILE A 72 -9.90 -13.27 -14.00
CA ILE A 72 -10.62 -12.64 -15.09
C ILE A 72 -9.79 -11.54 -15.75
N GLY A 73 -8.80 -10.98 -15.06
CA GLY A 73 -7.89 -9.99 -15.62
C GLY A 73 -6.50 -10.06 -15.02
N GLU A 74 -5.53 -9.60 -15.79
CA GLU A 74 -4.13 -9.45 -15.43
C GLU A 74 -3.65 -8.10 -15.97
N VAL A 75 -2.93 -7.34 -15.15
CA VAL A 75 -2.34 -6.05 -15.51
C VAL A 75 -0.91 -6.00 -15.03
N PHE A 76 -0.01 -5.55 -15.90
CA PHE A 76 1.38 -5.30 -15.56
C PHE A 76 1.55 -3.88 -15.03
N LEU A 77 2.26 -3.78 -13.92
CA LEU A 77 2.59 -2.55 -13.23
C LEU A 77 4.01 -2.18 -13.61
N LYS A 78 4.25 -0.95 -14.06
CA LYS A 78 5.56 -0.54 -14.59
C LYS A 78 6.71 -0.68 -13.58
N CYS A 79 6.41 -0.59 -12.29
CA CYS A 79 7.36 -0.69 -11.20
C CYS A 79 6.86 -1.73 -10.19
N ASP A 80 7.64 -1.96 -9.14
CA ASP A 80 7.34 -2.98 -8.13
C ASP A 80 6.13 -2.56 -7.30
N ALA A 81 5.26 -3.49 -6.93
CA ALA A 81 3.97 -3.17 -6.32
C ALA A 81 3.97 -3.51 -4.83
N THR A 82 3.47 -2.60 -4.00
CA THR A 82 3.55 -2.79 -2.53
C THR A 82 2.20 -2.90 -1.84
N ASP A 83 1.14 -2.31 -2.43
CA ASP A 83 -0.22 -2.43 -1.92
C ASP A 83 -1.27 -2.23 -3.00
N ILE A 84 -2.50 -2.65 -2.70
CA ILE A 84 -3.66 -2.47 -3.57
C ILE A 84 -4.95 -2.29 -2.76
N ALA A 85 -5.77 -1.32 -3.15
CA ALA A 85 -7.11 -1.09 -2.60
C ALA A 85 -8.13 -0.86 -3.71
N ILE A 86 -9.40 -1.13 -3.41
CA ILE A 86 -10.55 -0.82 -4.28
C ILE A 86 -11.44 0.16 -3.52
N SER A 87 -11.75 1.29 -4.15
CA SER A 87 -12.64 2.30 -3.57
C SER A 87 -14.10 1.84 -3.59
N SER A 88 -14.94 2.49 -2.79
CA SER A 88 -16.40 2.30 -2.83
C SER A 88 -17.03 2.75 -4.17
N GLN A 89 -16.29 3.48 -5.00
CA GLN A 89 -16.66 3.88 -6.36
C GLN A 89 -16.20 2.85 -7.42
N GLY A 90 -15.55 1.75 -7.01
CA GLY A 90 -15.06 0.68 -7.90
C GLY A 90 -13.74 0.99 -8.62
N LEU A 91 -13.05 2.06 -8.20
CA LEU A 91 -11.73 2.45 -8.71
C LEU A 91 -10.66 1.71 -7.89
N ALA A 92 -9.83 0.89 -8.52
CA ALA A 92 -8.71 0.25 -7.86
C ALA A 92 -7.47 1.12 -7.94
N ALA A 93 -6.62 1.07 -6.92
CA ALA A 93 -5.35 1.79 -6.85
C ALA A 93 -4.27 0.85 -6.33
N ALA A 94 -3.11 0.82 -6.99
CA ALA A 94 -1.94 0.11 -6.51
C ALA A 94 -0.77 1.09 -6.34
N THR A 95 -0.06 1.01 -5.22
CA THR A 95 1.23 1.69 -5.05
C THR A 95 2.29 0.96 -5.86
N VAL A 96 3.13 1.73 -6.53
CA VAL A 96 4.27 1.20 -7.29
C VAL A 96 5.55 1.97 -6.92
N VAL A 97 6.65 1.26 -6.75
CA VAL A 97 7.95 1.76 -6.30
C VAL A 97 8.98 1.53 -7.39
N GLU A 98 9.63 2.60 -7.86
CA GLU A 98 10.70 2.52 -8.86
C GLU A 98 11.96 1.91 -8.23
N PRO A 99 12.43 0.73 -8.67
CA PRO A 99 13.54 0.02 -7.99
C PRO A 99 14.85 0.80 -7.95
N LYS A 100 15.04 1.74 -8.87
CA LYS A 100 16.27 2.53 -8.98
C LYS A 100 16.26 3.79 -8.14
N THR A 101 15.10 4.42 -7.95
CA THR A 101 15.00 5.74 -7.30
C THR A 101 14.27 5.68 -5.98
N ALA A 102 13.60 4.56 -5.66
CA ALA A 102 12.65 4.40 -4.58
C ALA A 102 11.43 5.33 -4.64
N GLU A 103 11.29 6.13 -5.71
CA GLU A 103 10.13 7.00 -5.89
C GLU A 103 8.86 6.17 -6.04
N SER A 104 7.83 6.56 -5.31
CA SER A 104 6.55 5.89 -5.32
C SER A 104 5.51 6.66 -6.11
N LYS A 105 4.63 5.94 -6.79
CA LYS A 105 3.46 6.46 -7.51
C LYS A 105 2.25 5.57 -7.20
N VAL A 106 1.07 6.05 -7.55
CA VAL A 106 -0.16 5.25 -7.54
C VAL A 106 -0.61 5.04 -8.98
N THR A 107 -0.87 3.78 -9.35
CA THR A 107 -1.53 3.44 -10.61
C THR A 107 -2.98 3.10 -10.34
N PHE A 108 -3.89 3.75 -11.07
CA PHE A 108 -5.32 3.55 -10.98
C PHE A 108 -5.81 2.59 -12.06
N PHE A 109 -6.75 1.72 -11.69
CA PHE A 109 -7.40 0.77 -12.59
C PHE A 109 -8.91 0.85 -12.43
N GLN A 110 -9.62 0.74 -13.55
CA GLN A 110 -11.07 0.60 -13.53
C GLN A 110 -11.47 -0.85 -13.78
N LEU A 111 -12.43 -1.32 -12.97
CA LEU A 111 -13.11 -2.57 -13.23
C LEU A 111 -14.17 -2.35 -14.31
N VAL A 112 -13.88 -2.79 -15.53
CA VAL A 112 -14.66 -2.48 -16.75
C VAL A 112 -15.64 -3.60 -17.17
N GLY A 113 -15.59 -4.76 -16.52
CA GLY A 113 -16.43 -5.92 -16.87
C GLY A 113 -16.13 -6.54 -18.26
N GLY A 114 -16.84 -7.61 -18.63
CA GLY A 114 -16.67 -8.25 -19.95
C GLY A 114 -15.35 -9.04 -20.12
N LYS A 115 -14.78 -9.04 -21.33
CA LYS A 115 -13.56 -9.83 -21.66
C LYS A 115 -12.26 -9.26 -21.07
N ASN A 116 -12.24 -7.95 -20.78
CA ASN A 116 -11.11 -7.26 -20.17
C ASN A 116 -11.63 -6.57 -18.91
N PRO A 117 -11.64 -7.25 -17.77
CA PRO A 117 -12.32 -6.74 -16.58
C PRO A 117 -11.51 -5.72 -15.80
N VAL A 118 -10.25 -5.48 -16.16
CA VAL A 118 -9.38 -4.47 -15.53
C VAL A 118 -8.70 -3.67 -16.62
N LYS A 119 -8.63 -2.35 -16.43
CA LYS A 119 -7.92 -1.45 -17.32
C LYS A 119 -7.18 -0.40 -16.51
N GLU A 120 -5.88 -0.23 -16.76
CA GLU A 120 -5.13 0.94 -16.26
C GLU A 120 -5.72 2.22 -16.86
N VAL A 121 -6.02 3.20 -16.01
CA VAL A 121 -6.65 4.46 -16.41
C VAL A 121 -5.77 5.68 -16.12
N ALA A 122 -4.85 5.60 -15.17
CA ALA A 122 -3.89 6.66 -14.87
C ALA A 122 -2.75 6.17 -13.98
N THR A 123 -1.64 6.92 -13.98
CA THR A 123 -0.62 6.87 -12.93
C THR A 123 -0.41 8.30 -12.42
N THR A 124 -0.30 8.48 -11.11
CA THR A 124 -0.07 9.78 -10.49
C THR A 124 1.34 10.31 -10.73
N LYS A 125 1.56 11.60 -10.39
CA LYS A 125 2.90 12.09 -10.07
C LYS A 125 3.46 11.36 -8.83
N VAL A 126 4.74 11.58 -8.53
CA VAL A 126 5.41 11.00 -7.35
C VAL A 126 4.64 11.37 -6.08
N VAL A 127 4.38 10.38 -5.23
CA VAL A 127 3.62 10.51 -3.98
C VAL A 127 4.52 10.52 -2.74
N GLY A 128 5.71 9.92 -2.84
CA GLY A 128 6.69 9.80 -1.76
C GLY A 128 7.79 8.80 -2.15
N ASN A 129 8.46 8.22 -1.16
CA ASN A 129 9.48 7.18 -1.36
C ASN A 129 9.10 5.93 -0.57
N LEU A 130 9.28 4.75 -1.18
CA LEU A 130 8.94 3.46 -0.57
C LEU A 130 7.53 3.45 0.05
N ALA A 131 6.51 3.69 -0.77
CA ALA A 131 5.12 3.52 -0.36
C ALA A 131 4.89 2.07 0.09
N ASP A 132 4.32 1.87 1.27
CA ASP A 132 4.03 0.54 1.82
C ASP A 132 2.53 0.24 1.82
N GLN A 133 1.70 1.21 2.22
CA GLN A 133 0.26 1.01 2.28
C GLN A 133 -0.52 2.18 1.70
N LEU A 134 -1.69 1.88 1.14
CA LEU A 134 -2.67 2.85 0.68
C LEU A 134 -4.08 2.51 1.17
N VAL A 135 -4.88 3.53 1.48
CA VAL A 135 -6.27 3.34 1.91
C VAL A 135 -7.18 4.44 1.37
N PHE A 136 -8.33 4.06 0.85
CA PHE A 136 -9.37 5.02 0.49
C PHE A 136 -10.15 5.47 1.74
N THR A 137 -10.60 6.71 1.70
CA THR A 137 -11.72 7.16 2.53
C THR A 137 -12.99 6.37 2.17
N PRO A 138 -13.93 6.17 3.12
CA PRO A 138 -15.13 5.38 2.86
C PRO A 138 -15.95 5.83 1.64
N ASP A 139 -16.00 7.12 1.32
CA ASP A 139 -16.68 7.66 0.13
C ASP A 139 -15.91 7.46 -1.19
N GLY A 140 -14.63 7.09 -1.11
CA GLY A 140 -13.74 6.81 -2.23
C GLY A 140 -13.19 8.05 -2.94
N ASN A 141 -13.34 9.26 -2.37
CA ASN A 141 -12.89 10.51 -2.99
C ASN A 141 -11.50 10.95 -2.56
N THR A 142 -10.97 10.39 -1.48
CA THR A 142 -9.59 10.63 -1.03
C THR A 142 -8.87 9.31 -0.86
N LEU A 143 -7.64 9.24 -1.37
CA LEU A 143 -6.73 8.12 -1.19
C LEU A 143 -5.52 8.60 -0.37
N ILE A 144 -5.16 7.85 0.67
CA ILE A 144 -4.05 8.17 1.56
C ILE A 144 -2.97 7.11 1.39
N VAL A 145 -1.72 7.53 1.25
CA VAL A 145 -0.56 6.65 1.05
C VAL A 145 0.45 6.87 2.17
N ALA A 146 0.81 5.80 2.86
CA ALA A 146 1.91 5.74 3.82
C ALA A 146 3.21 5.44 3.06
N ASN A 147 4.16 6.38 3.12
CA ASN A 147 5.47 6.25 2.48
C ASN A 147 6.52 6.08 3.56
N GLU A 148 7.01 4.85 3.71
CA GLU A 148 7.93 4.43 4.76
C GLU A 148 9.23 5.24 4.68
N GLY A 149 9.86 5.25 3.51
CA GLY A 149 11.11 5.97 3.31
C GLY A 149 12.31 5.37 4.07
N GLN A 150 12.29 4.07 4.37
CA GLN A 150 13.38 3.38 5.05
C GLN A 150 14.73 3.40 4.30
N PRO A 151 15.85 3.10 4.97
CA PRO A 151 17.16 3.06 4.34
C PRO A 151 17.27 2.12 3.13
N LEU A 152 17.76 2.64 2.00
CA LEU A 152 17.87 1.95 0.71
C LEU A 152 18.93 0.84 0.69
N ASP A 153 19.85 0.81 1.67
CA ASP A 153 20.87 -0.23 1.78
C ASP A 153 20.21 -1.63 1.93
N PHE A 154 18.99 -1.72 2.49
CA PHE A 154 18.21 -2.96 2.59
C PHE A 154 17.68 -3.46 1.24
N TYR A 155 17.58 -2.58 0.24
CA TYR A 155 17.11 -2.89 -1.12
C TYR A 155 18.26 -3.13 -2.12
N GLY A 156 19.52 -3.13 -1.64
CA GLY A 156 20.70 -3.29 -2.51
C GLY A 156 20.94 -2.09 -3.44
N ILE A 157 20.34 -0.93 -3.14
CA ILE A 157 20.54 0.31 -3.89
C ILE A 157 21.77 1.02 -3.31
N GLU A 158 22.91 0.91 -3.98
CA GLU A 158 24.19 1.38 -3.43
C GLU A 158 24.35 2.92 -3.38
N LYS A 159 25.00 3.40 -2.30
CA LYS A 159 25.37 4.80 -1.94
C LYS A 159 25.98 5.69 -3.03
N LYS A 160 26.38 5.17 -4.20
CA LYS A 160 27.18 5.90 -5.20
C LYS A 160 26.41 6.31 -6.45
N GLN A 161 25.19 5.82 -6.69
CA GLN A 161 24.46 6.12 -7.92
C GLN A 161 23.59 7.38 -7.82
N TYR A 162 23.26 7.83 -6.60
CA TYR A 162 22.38 8.95 -6.34
C TYR A 162 22.98 9.81 -5.25
N GLY A 163 23.43 11.02 -5.58
CA GLY A 163 24.01 11.98 -4.62
C GLY A 163 23.01 12.54 -3.60
N ILE A 164 22.26 11.68 -2.92
CA ILE A 164 21.33 11.95 -1.82
C ILE A 164 21.44 10.73 -0.89
N GLY A 165 21.54 10.97 0.42
CA GLY A 165 21.72 9.92 1.43
C GLY A 165 20.76 8.74 1.25
N THR A 166 21.26 7.54 1.56
CA THR A 166 20.55 6.26 1.45
C THR A 166 19.38 6.11 2.42
N ASN A 167 18.87 7.20 2.99
CA ASN A 167 17.75 7.20 3.89
C ASN A 167 16.77 8.29 3.42
N PRO A 168 15.82 7.96 2.54
CA PRO A 168 14.83 8.90 2.05
C PRO A 168 13.90 9.36 3.17
N LYS A 169 13.03 10.31 2.86
CA LYS A 169 12.10 10.84 3.86
C LYS A 169 10.84 9.99 3.91
N GLY A 170 10.43 9.59 5.11
CA GLY A 170 9.08 9.11 5.36
C GLY A 170 8.06 10.24 5.22
N SER A 171 6.87 9.92 4.71
CA SER A 171 5.82 10.92 4.42
C SER A 171 4.44 10.31 4.23
N ILE A 172 3.40 11.14 4.28
CA ILE A 172 2.03 10.75 3.93
C ILE A 172 1.60 11.50 2.68
N ALA A 173 1.12 10.80 1.66
CA ALA A 173 0.47 11.43 0.52
C ALA A 173 -1.05 11.40 0.68
N ILE A 174 -1.70 12.52 0.39
CA ILE A 174 -3.15 12.64 0.28
C ILE A 174 -3.44 12.92 -1.19
N ILE A 175 -4.27 12.06 -1.79
CA ILE A 175 -4.66 12.16 -3.19
C ILE A 175 -6.15 12.47 -3.24
N ASP A 176 -6.51 13.63 -3.77
CA ASP A 176 -7.88 13.98 -4.10
C ASP A 176 -8.25 13.31 -5.42
N VAL A 177 -9.08 12.26 -5.33
CA VAL A 177 -9.34 11.34 -6.42
C VAL A 177 -10.46 11.86 -7.31
N ASP A 178 -10.13 12.17 -8.56
CA ASP A 178 -11.14 12.39 -9.59
C ASP A 178 -11.59 11.04 -10.16
N ASN A 179 -12.65 10.48 -9.58
CA ASN A 179 -13.20 9.19 -10.00
C ASN A 179 -13.69 9.17 -11.47
N LYS A 180 -13.95 10.34 -12.09
CA LYS A 180 -14.34 10.43 -13.51
C LYS A 180 -13.13 10.55 -14.42
N ASN A 181 -12.06 11.17 -13.94
CA ASN A 181 -10.81 11.32 -14.66
C ASN A 181 -9.60 11.13 -13.73
N PRO A 182 -9.22 9.89 -13.40
CA PRO A 182 -8.16 9.63 -12.42
C PRO A 182 -6.81 10.28 -12.75
N SER A 183 -6.55 10.61 -14.02
CA SER A 183 -5.35 11.35 -14.46
C SER A 183 -5.28 12.81 -13.98
N LYS A 184 -6.40 13.35 -13.48
CA LYS A 184 -6.54 14.69 -12.91
C LYS A 184 -6.56 14.70 -11.38
N SER A 185 -6.36 13.55 -10.75
CA SER A 185 -6.27 13.47 -9.28
C SER A 185 -5.07 14.27 -8.79
N ASP A 186 -5.26 15.03 -7.73
CA ASP A 186 -4.24 15.92 -7.16
C ASP A 186 -3.56 15.28 -5.97
N VAL A 187 -2.23 15.35 -5.92
CA VAL A 187 -1.43 14.81 -4.80
C VAL A 187 -0.86 15.93 -3.95
N THR A 188 -1.06 15.80 -2.64
CA THR A 188 -0.46 16.61 -1.57
C THR A 188 0.38 15.72 -0.65
N THR A 189 1.67 16.02 -0.49
CA THR A 189 2.58 15.24 0.38
C THR A 189 2.84 15.98 1.70
N LEU A 190 2.63 15.29 2.81
CA LEU A 190 2.89 15.75 4.18
C LEU A 190 4.20 15.13 4.68
N GLU A 191 5.12 15.98 5.14
CA GLU A 191 6.42 15.55 5.69
C GLU A 191 6.51 15.80 7.20
N PHE A 192 7.31 15.01 7.92
CA PHE A 192 7.54 15.15 9.36
C PHE A 192 8.61 16.21 9.69
N LYS A 193 8.21 17.49 9.66
CA LYS A 193 9.14 18.64 9.79
C LYS A 193 9.48 19.06 11.22
N LEU A 194 8.96 18.37 12.24
CA LEU A 194 9.13 18.76 13.65
C LEU A 194 10.59 18.59 14.12
N PHE A 195 11.01 19.45 15.05
CA PHE A 195 12.33 19.31 15.69
C PHE A 195 12.36 18.12 16.64
N ASN A 196 13.50 17.43 16.71
CA ASN A 196 13.73 16.25 17.55
C ASN A 196 13.31 16.48 19.01
N LYS A 197 13.61 17.66 19.59
CA LYS A 197 13.24 18.01 20.96
C LYS A 197 11.72 18.01 21.20
N LYS A 198 10.93 18.41 20.19
CA LYS A 198 9.46 18.41 20.29
C LYS A 198 8.91 16.99 20.21
N LEU A 199 9.45 16.17 19.30
CA LEU A 199 9.12 14.75 19.16
C LEU A 199 9.44 13.98 20.45
N ALA A 200 10.66 14.13 20.98
CA ALA A 200 11.07 13.49 22.24
C ALA A 200 10.21 13.92 23.43
N LYS A 201 9.82 15.20 23.53
CA LYS A 201 8.91 15.68 24.58
C LYS A 201 7.50 15.06 24.45
N ALA A 202 7.09 14.70 23.25
CA ALA A 202 5.84 13.97 22.99
C ALA A 202 5.97 12.45 23.17
N GLY A 203 7.13 11.94 23.63
CA GLY A 203 7.36 10.52 23.86
C GLY A 203 7.77 9.74 22.61
N VAL A 204 7.99 10.40 21.47
CA VAL A 204 8.45 9.74 20.24
C VAL A 204 9.88 9.26 20.42
N ARG A 205 10.11 7.96 20.19
CA ARG A 205 11.44 7.36 20.17
C ARG A 205 12.04 7.55 18.77
N LEU A 206 13.21 8.17 18.72
CA LEU A 206 13.99 8.29 17.49
C LEU A 206 15.22 7.37 17.57
N SER A 207 15.54 6.58 16.54
CA SER A 207 16.57 5.52 16.64
C SER A 207 17.37 5.17 15.39
N GLY A 208 17.00 5.62 14.20
CA GLY A 208 17.59 5.21 12.95
C GLY A 208 19.04 5.67 12.73
N PRO A 209 19.65 5.24 11.61
CA PRO A 209 21.09 5.30 11.40
C PRO A 209 21.67 6.72 11.40
N ASP A 210 20.89 7.74 11.04
CA ASP A 210 21.38 9.13 10.90
C ASP A 210 21.06 10.03 12.12
N LYS A 211 20.77 9.45 13.28
CA LYS A 211 20.27 10.15 14.49
C LYS A 211 21.15 11.31 15.01
N GLY A 212 22.39 11.45 14.53
CA GLY A 212 23.32 12.53 14.89
C GLY A 212 23.45 13.67 13.87
N ASP A 213 23.13 13.42 12.61
CA ASP A 213 23.51 14.32 11.50
C ASP A 213 22.42 15.35 11.17
N TYR A 214 21.19 15.12 11.66
CA TYR A 214 20.04 15.96 11.39
C TYR A 214 19.51 16.65 12.64
N LYS A 215 19.44 18.00 12.61
CA LYS A 215 18.68 18.80 13.60
C LYS A 215 17.17 18.46 13.60
N LYS A 216 16.68 17.83 12.52
CA LYS A 216 15.31 17.36 12.27
C LYS A 216 15.34 15.92 11.74
N PHE A 217 15.86 15.01 12.55
CA PHE A 217 16.06 13.61 12.19
C PHE A 217 14.75 12.84 12.01
N GLY A 218 13.67 13.25 12.67
CA GLY A 218 12.35 12.62 12.47
C GLY A 218 11.84 12.60 11.03
N ILE A 219 12.42 13.38 10.11
CA ILE A 219 12.03 13.35 8.69
C ILE A 219 12.54 12.11 7.94
N VAL A 220 13.56 11.42 8.46
CA VAL A 220 14.18 10.20 7.90
C VAL A 220 14.16 9.04 8.89
N ASP A 221 13.34 9.15 9.94
CA ASP A 221 13.24 8.15 11.02
C ASP A 221 11.79 7.82 11.37
N LEU A 222 10.84 8.69 10.98
CA LEU A 222 9.42 8.39 11.06
C LEU A 222 9.02 7.74 9.74
N GLU A 223 8.84 6.44 9.79
CA GLU A 223 8.64 5.54 8.66
C GLU A 223 7.19 5.00 8.69
N PRO A 224 6.21 5.71 8.10
CA PRO A 224 4.83 5.24 8.13
C PRO A 224 4.62 4.03 7.20
N GLU A 225 4.24 2.90 7.79
CA GLU A 225 3.96 1.64 7.10
C GLU A 225 2.45 1.32 7.01
N TYR A 226 1.66 1.82 7.98
CA TYR A 226 0.23 1.53 8.07
C TYR A 226 -0.60 2.80 8.23
N VAL A 227 -1.70 2.87 7.49
CA VAL A 227 -2.71 3.91 7.52
C VAL A 227 -4.12 3.30 7.47
N ALA A 228 -5.00 3.79 8.33
CA ALA A 228 -6.42 3.47 8.32
C ALA A 228 -7.27 4.73 8.39
N THR A 229 -8.42 4.73 7.74
CA THR A 229 -9.40 5.82 7.84
C THR A 229 -10.44 5.49 8.91
N SER A 230 -10.76 6.47 9.76
CA SER A 230 -11.87 6.38 10.72
C SER A 230 -13.13 7.07 10.18
N SER A 231 -12.96 7.99 9.24
CA SER A 231 -14.02 8.75 8.55
C SER A 231 -13.47 9.36 7.26
N GLU A 232 -14.30 10.12 6.53
CA GLU A 232 -13.85 10.86 5.33
C GLU A 232 -12.80 11.95 5.62
N LYS A 233 -12.62 12.33 6.90
CA LYS A 233 -11.80 13.48 7.30
C LYS A 233 -10.68 13.14 8.28
N GLU A 234 -10.55 11.88 8.66
CA GLU A 234 -9.58 11.44 9.66
C GLU A 234 -8.97 10.11 9.26
N ALA A 235 -7.63 10.08 9.33
CA ALA A 235 -6.83 8.89 9.19
C ALA A 235 -5.86 8.75 10.35
N ILE A 236 -5.63 7.52 10.75
CA ILE A 236 -4.71 7.10 11.79
C ILE A 236 -3.53 6.44 11.09
N VAL A 237 -2.33 6.91 11.40
CA VAL A 237 -1.07 6.46 10.81
C VAL A 237 -0.23 5.84 11.92
N ALA A 238 0.32 4.65 11.68
CA ALA A 238 1.35 4.06 12.52
C ALA A 238 2.72 4.63 12.13
N LEU A 239 3.53 4.98 13.13
CA LEU A 239 4.88 5.55 13.02
C LEU A 239 5.83 4.86 13.99
#